data_AF-A0A101W1T9-F1
#
_entry.id   AF-A0A101W1T9-F1
#
_cell.length_a   1.000
_cell.length_b   1.000
_cell.length_c   1.000
_cell.angle_alpha   90.00
_cell.angle_beta   90.00
_cell.angle_gamma   90.00
#
_symmetry.space_group_name_H-M   'P 1'
#
loop_
_entity.id
_entity.type
_entity.pdbx_description
1 polymer ?
#
loop_
_entity_poly.entity_id
_entity_poly.type
_entity_poly.pdbx_seq_one_letter_code
_entity_poly.pdbx_strand_id
1 'polypeptide(L)'
;MNRKLLILESNWGENEEEYLTDSRSTSKIYSSIETLLSLHNSPLQIIQRPLLSFRFVEDIKQFTNLPENKNGVNIIILSAHGSLVRKKKNSLKTKKITRTLCAIDNVINISTEMRKVSKFLKRTIIILDSCAIGEKTESFLKASKALGVIGFSKDVDWIDSAVFILALLCKYQDEGAFSLKRFTPVKPKQIIAQMEVGHYKLFFDELGIEYCFVK
;
A
#
# COMPACT_ATOMS: atom_id res chain seq x y z
N MET A 1 8.50 -18.82 -8.99
CA MET A 1 7.30 -18.18 -8.39
C MET A 1 7.51 -16.68 -8.39
N ASN A 2 6.49 -15.90 -8.76
CA ASN A 2 6.62 -14.44 -8.93
C ASN A 2 5.99 -13.70 -7.74
N ARG A 3 6.73 -13.58 -6.62
CA ARG A 3 6.24 -12.94 -5.39
C ARG A 3 6.43 -11.43 -5.44
N LYS A 4 5.45 -10.75 -6.06
CA LYS A 4 5.48 -9.30 -6.29
C LYS A 4 4.66 -8.48 -5.30
N LEU A 5 3.91 -9.14 -4.43
CA LEU A 5 2.95 -8.51 -3.53
C LEU A 5 3.29 -8.91 -2.09
N LEU A 6 3.51 -7.92 -1.24
CA LEU A 6 3.55 -8.07 0.21
C LEU A 6 2.34 -7.36 0.80
N ILE A 7 1.58 -8.08 1.62
CA ILE A 7 0.48 -7.50 2.39
C ILE A 7 0.85 -7.62 3.86
N LEU A 8 0.95 -6.46 4.51
CA LEU A 8 1.08 -6.36 5.96
C LEU A 8 -0.25 -5.86 6.50
N GLU A 9 -0.99 -6.74 7.18
CA GLU A 9 -2.34 -6.43 7.65
C GLU A 9 -2.53 -6.60 9.16
N SER A 10 -3.33 -5.71 9.75
CA SER A 10 -3.85 -5.86 11.11
C SER A 10 -5.37 -6.04 11.05
N ASN A 11 -5.96 -6.68 12.07
CA ASN A 11 -7.41 -6.74 12.17
C ASN A 11 -8.00 -5.33 12.35
N TRP A 12 -9.23 -5.15 11.87
CA TRP A 12 -9.96 -3.89 11.93
C TRP A 12 -10.84 -3.77 13.20
N GLY A 13 -10.57 -4.57 14.23
CA GLY A 13 -11.21 -4.45 15.55
C GLY A 13 -10.61 -3.29 16.35
N GLU A 14 -11.42 -2.53 17.06
CA GLU A 14 -10.98 -1.31 17.76
C GLU A 14 -10.47 -1.57 19.19
N ASN A 15 -10.76 -2.73 19.77
CA ASN A 15 -10.37 -3.15 21.12
C ASN A 15 -9.92 -4.63 21.16
N GLU A 16 -9.35 -5.13 22.27
CA GLU A 16 -8.81 -6.51 22.36
C GLU A 16 -9.89 -7.59 22.17
N GLU A 17 -11.12 -7.37 22.63
CA GLU A 17 -12.23 -8.31 22.46
C GLU A 17 -12.73 -8.36 21.01
N GLU A 18 -12.88 -7.21 20.36
CA GLU A 18 -13.16 -7.12 18.93
C GLU A 18 -11.99 -7.67 18.14
N TYR A 19 -10.74 -7.41 18.51
CA TYR A 19 -9.58 -7.91 17.79
C TYR A 19 -9.57 -9.45 17.70
N LEU A 20 -10.00 -10.14 18.76
CA LEU A 20 -10.11 -11.60 18.84
C LEU A 20 -11.36 -12.17 18.14
N THR A 21 -12.42 -11.36 17.98
CA THR A 21 -13.72 -11.79 17.44
C THR A 21 -14.03 -11.21 16.06
N ASP A 22 -13.28 -10.21 15.60
CA ASP A 22 -13.48 -9.49 14.36
C ASP A 22 -13.03 -10.35 13.19
N SER A 23 -14.03 -10.96 12.55
CA SER A 23 -13.85 -11.77 11.35
C SER A 23 -13.65 -10.93 10.08
N ARG A 24 -13.71 -9.58 10.15
CA ARG A 24 -13.35 -8.65 9.07
C ARG A 24 -11.84 -8.58 8.91
N SER A 25 -11.24 -9.73 8.69
CA SER A 25 -9.88 -9.84 8.19
C SER A 25 -9.97 -9.71 6.67
N THR A 26 -9.29 -8.70 6.13
CA THR A 26 -9.06 -8.57 4.69
C THR A 26 -8.36 -9.78 4.10
N SER A 27 -7.81 -10.69 4.93
CA SER A 27 -7.20 -11.94 4.49
C SER A 27 -8.06 -12.75 3.54
N LYS A 28 -9.36 -12.88 3.78
CA LYS A 28 -10.26 -13.65 2.90
C LYS A 28 -10.42 -12.96 1.53
N ILE A 29 -10.46 -11.63 1.52
CA ILE A 29 -10.50 -10.86 0.26
C ILE A 29 -9.16 -11.02 -0.47
N TYR A 30 -8.04 -10.82 0.22
CA TYR A 30 -6.69 -10.95 -0.35
C TYR A 30 -6.37 -12.38 -0.82
N SER A 31 -6.91 -13.41 -0.17
CA SER A 31 -6.86 -14.80 -0.66
C SER A 31 -7.61 -14.97 -1.99
N SER A 32 -8.75 -14.29 -2.11
CA SER A 32 -9.54 -14.28 -3.36
C SER A 32 -8.79 -13.50 -4.46
N ILE A 33 -8.05 -12.44 -4.10
CA ILE A 33 -7.16 -11.72 -5.02
C ILE A 33 -6.11 -12.67 -5.60
N GLU A 34 -5.45 -13.49 -4.77
CA GLU A 34 -4.44 -14.44 -5.27
C GLU A 34 -5.05 -15.42 -6.30
N THR A 35 -6.26 -15.90 -6.04
CA THR A 35 -6.99 -16.76 -6.99
C THR A 35 -7.22 -16.06 -8.33
N LEU A 36 -7.69 -14.81 -8.32
CA LEU A 36 -7.93 -14.04 -9.54
C LEU A 36 -6.63 -13.73 -10.30
N LEU A 37 -5.58 -13.29 -9.59
CA LEU A 37 -4.28 -13.01 -10.20
C LEU A 37 -3.60 -14.29 -10.73
N SER A 38 -3.95 -15.46 -10.22
CA SER A 38 -3.41 -16.74 -10.67
C SER A 38 -3.92 -17.19 -12.05
N LEU A 39 -5.05 -16.63 -12.51
CA LEU A 39 -5.66 -16.98 -13.80
C LEU A 39 -4.93 -16.37 -15.02
N HIS A 40 -3.99 -15.47 -14.80
CA HIS A 40 -3.21 -14.84 -15.89
C HIS A 40 -1.97 -15.66 -16.26
N ASN A 41 -1.44 -15.41 -17.47
CA ASN A 41 -0.25 -16.09 -18.02
C ASN A 41 1.03 -15.96 -17.17
N SER A 42 1.08 -15.00 -16.23
CA SER A 42 2.17 -14.85 -15.27
C SER A 42 1.58 -14.73 -13.86
N PRO A 43 1.28 -15.86 -13.19
CA PRO A 43 0.60 -15.83 -11.90
C PRO A 43 1.48 -15.17 -10.84
N LEU A 44 0.87 -14.25 -10.09
CA LEU A 44 1.50 -13.57 -8.96
C LEU A 44 1.18 -14.34 -7.69
N GLN A 45 2.18 -14.50 -6.84
CA GLN A 45 2.00 -15.04 -5.50
C GLN A 45 2.01 -13.90 -4.48
N ILE A 46 1.10 -13.97 -3.51
CA ILE A 46 1.01 -12.99 -2.43
C ILE A 46 1.80 -13.51 -1.23
N ILE A 47 2.64 -12.65 -0.65
CA ILE A 47 3.17 -12.88 0.70
C ILE A 47 2.31 -12.06 1.64
N GLN A 48 1.48 -12.74 2.42
CA GLN A 48 0.66 -12.09 3.43
C GLN A 48 1.24 -12.37 4.81
N ARG A 49 1.38 -11.32 5.62
CA ARG A 49 1.88 -11.41 6.99
C ARG A 49 1.06 -10.50 7.91
N PRO A 50 0.91 -10.88 9.18
CA PRO A 50 0.42 -9.95 10.19
C PRO A 50 1.32 -8.70 10.25
N LEU A 51 0.69 -7.54 10.34
CA LEU A 51 1.36 -6.27 10.61
C LEU A 51 1.81 -6.28 12.07
N LEU A 52 3.12 -6.42 12.26
CA LEU A 52 3.78 -6.40 13.57
C LEU A 52 4.80 -5.27 13.60
N SER A 53 4.70 -4.37 14.57
CA SER A 53 5.61 -3.24 14.78
C SER A 53 7.05 -3.71 14.94
N PHE A 54 7.30 -4.77 15.74
CA PHE A 54 8.65 -5.28 15.94
C PHE A 54 9.28 -5.89 14.67
N ARG A 55 8.48 -6.31 13.68
CA ARG A 55 8.97 -6.90 12.42
C ARG A 55 8.82 -6.02 11.20
N PHE A 56 8.08 -4.91 11.28
CA PHE A 56 7.68 -4.09 10.13
C PHE A 56 8.85 -3.78 9.17
N VAL A 57 9.96 -3.31 9.70
CA VAL A 57 11.17 -2.99 8.93
C VAL A 57 11.79 -4.25 8.31
N GLU A 58 11.83 -5.35 9.04
CA GLU A 58 12.47 -6.59 8.63
C GLU A 58 11.67 -7.30 7.54
N ASP A 59 10.35 -7.35 7.66
CA ASP A 59 9.50 -8.00 6.66
C ASP A 59 9.56 -7.27 5.30
N ILE A 60 9.59 -5.93 5.31
CA ILE A 60 9.79 -5.12 4.10
C ILE A 60 11.18 -5.39 3.48
N LYS A 61 12.23 -5.46 4.29
CA LYS A 61 13.58 -5.78 3.80
C LYS A 61 13.65 -7.17 3.18
N GLN A 62 13.10 -8.18 3.86
CA GLN A 62 13.09 -9.56 3.36
C GLN A 62 12.37 -9.65 2.02
N PHE A 63 11.19 -9.04 1.92
CA PHE A 63 10.42 -9.01 0.69
C PHE A 63 11.15 -8.30 -0.46
N THR A 64 11.65 -7.09 -0.24
CA THR A 64 12.33 -6.30 -1.28
C THR A 64 13.64 -6.93 -1.76
N ASN A 65 14.26 -7.78 -0.95
CA ASN A 65 15.48 -8.51 -1.30
C ASN A 65 15.26 -9.82 -2.08
N LEU A 66 14.01 -10.28 -2.22
CA LEU A 66 13.69 -11.47 -3.01
C LEU A 66 14.22 -11.32 -4.45
N PRO A 67 14.78 -12.39 -5.06
CA PRO A 67 15.33 -12.33 -6.42
C PRO A 67 14.37 -11.75 -7.47
N GLU A 68 13.09 -12.12 -7.41
CA GLU A 68 12.01 -11.64 -8.27
C GLU A 68 11.76 -10.14 -8.13
N ASN A 69 12.03 -9.54 -6.96
CA ASN A 69 11.81 -8.12 -6.68
C ASN A 69 12.97 -7.23 -7.13
N LYS A 70 14.05 -7.83 -7.66
CA LYS A 70 15.17 -7.10 -8.27
C LYS A 70 14.84 -6.55 -9.67
N ASN A 71 13.78 -7.07 -10.31
CA ASN A 71 13.26 -6.65 -11.61
C ASN A 71 11.79 -6.20 -11.49
N GLY A 72 11.24 -5.47 -12.46
CA GLY A 72 9.84 -5.03 -12.41
C GLY A 72 9.52 -4.06 -11.28
N VAL A 73 8.23 -3.79 -11.12
CA VAL A 73 7.68 -3.23 -9.89
C VAL A 73 7.36 -4.34 -8.89
N ASN A 74 7.34 -3.98 -7.61
CA ASN A 74 6.74 -4.78 -6.55
C ASN A 74 5.84 -3.88 -5.71
N ILE A 75 4.89 -4.46 -4.99
CA ILE A 75 3.88 -3.71 -4.26
C ILE A 75 3.90 -4.15 -2.80
N ILE A 76 3.85 -3.17 -1.91
CA ILE A 76 3.63 -3.37 -0.49
C ILE A 76 2.31 -2.70 -0.13
N ILE A 77 1.36 -3.50 0.36
CA ILE A 77 0.07 -3.03 0.85
C ILE A 77 0.16 -3.00 2.38
N LEU A 78 -0.13 -1.83 2.95
CA LEU A 78 -0.24 -1.64 4.39
C LEU A 78 -1.73 -1.46 4.72
N SER A 79 -2.36 -2.52 5.24
CA SER A 79 -3.80 -2.58 5.49
C SER A 79 -4.07 -2.66 6.99
N ALA A 80 -4.46 -1.55 7.62
CA ALA A 80 -4.71 -1.51 9.06
C ALA A 80 -5.45 -0.24 9.43
N HIS A 81 -6.02 -0.19 10.63
CA HIS A 81 -6.43 1.08 11.22
C HIS A 81 -5.28 2.08 11.28
N GLY A 82 -5.58 3.33 10.95
CA GLY A 82 -4.58 4.36 10.80
C GLY A 82 -5.06 5.70 11.29
N SER A 83 -4.10 6.57 11.58
CA SER A 83 -4.39 7.93 12.00
C SER A 83 -3.38 8.92 11.43
N LEU A 84 -3.87 10.12 11.15
CA LEU A 84 -3.11 11.20 10.55
C LEU A 84 -3.15 12.43 11.46
N VAL A 85 -1.99 12.76 12.05
CA VAL A 85 -1.83 13.94 12.92
C VAL A 85 -1.13 15.05 12.17
N ARG A 86 -1.79 16.21 12.06
CA ARG A 86 -1.27 17.42 11.42
C ARG A 86 -0.75 18.39 12.49
N LYS A 87 0.57 18.46 12.70
CA LYS A 87 1.17 19.45 13.63
C LYS A 87 1.62 20.70 12.86
N LYS A 88 1.12 21.87 13.26
CA LYS A 88 1.72 23.17 12.89
C LYS A 88 3.01 23.34 13.71
N LYS A 89 4.13 23.62 13.05
CA LYS A 89 5.38 23.97 13.73
C LYS A 89 5.44 25.49 13.84
N ASN A 90 5.49 26.04 15.06
CA ASN A 90 5.35 27.48 15.34
C ASN A 90 6.44 28.41 14.78
N SER A 91 7.39 27.92 13.97
CA SER A 91 8.45 28.75 13.38
C SER A 91 8.69 28.52 11.89
N LEU A 92 8.06 27.50 11.28
CA LEU A 92 8.17 27.22 9.85
C LEU A 92 6.77 26.94 9.33
N LYS A 93 6.37 27.58 8.23
CA LYS A 93 5.09 27.35 7.52
C LYS A 93 4.90 25.89 7.02
N THR A 94 5.68 24.93 7.48
CA THR A 94 5.60 23.53 7.12
C THR A 94 4.74 22.76 8.13
N LYS A 95 3.58 22.28 7.65
CA LYS A 95 2.74 21.33 8.39
C LYS A 95 3.48 19.98 8.43
N LYS A 96 3.86 19.50 9.62
CA LYS A 96 4.37 18.13 9.78
C LYS A 96 3.17 17.19 9.80
N ILE A 97 3.15 16.24 8.86
CA ILE A 97 2.16 15.16 8.82
C ILE A 97 2.82 13.93 9.42
N THR A 98 2.20 13.40 10.48
CA THR A 98 2.58 12.12 11.07
C THR A 98 1.48 11.12 10.74
N ARG A 99 1.87 9.99 10.15
CA ARG A 99 0.99 8.86 9.88
C ARG A 99 1.35 7.70 10.78
N THR A 100 0.34 7.12 11.39
CA THR A 100 0.45 5.95 12.26
C THR A 100 -0.49 4.85 11.78
N LEU A 101 -0.06 3.60 11.94
CA LEU A 101 -0.89 2.41 11.76
C LEU A 101 -0.95 1.64 13.09
N CYS A 102 -2.11 1.08 13.42
CA CYS A 102 -2.29 0.18 14.54
C CYS A 102 -1.91 -1.24 14.09
N ALA A 103 -0.71 -1.66 14.45
CA ALA A 103 -0.29 -3.05 14.33
C ALA A 103 -0.86 -3.87 15.50
N ILE A 104 -0.75 -5.19 15.39
CA ILE A 104 -1.29 -6.13 16.38
C ILE A 104 -0.62 -5.96 17.76
N ASP A 105 0.67 -5.64 17.75
CA ASP A 105 1.53 -5.54 18.94
C ASP A 105 1.77 -4.09 19.40
N ASN A 106 1.61 -3.09 18.51
CA ASN A 106 1.86 -1.68 18.84
C ASN A 106 1.39 -0.71 17.74
N VAL A 107 1.57 0.59 17.98
CA VAL A 107 1.41 1.63 16.95
C VAL A 107 2.72 1.83 16.17
N ILE A 108 2.64 1.81 14.85
CA ILE A 108 3.75 2.04 13.92
C ILE A 108 3.67 3.47 13.37
N ASN A 109 4.68 4.29 13.62
CA ASN A 109 4.85 5.56 12.90
C ASN A 109 5.45 5.33 11.52
N ILE A 110 4.61 5.02 10.53
CA ILE A 110 5.05 4.67 9.17
C ILE A 110 5.82 5.80 8.49
N SER A 111 5.62 7.06 8.88
CA SER A 111 6.38 8.20 8.35
C SER A 111 7.85 8.19 8.80
N THR A 112 8.14 7.55 9.95
CA THR A 112 9.49 7.38 10.50
C THR A 112 10.08 6.05 10.08
N GLU A 113 9.34 4.95 10.25
CA GLU A 113 9.84 3.60 9.99
C GLU A 113 10.21 3.37 8.51
N MET A 114 9.44 3.91 7.56
CA MET A 114 9.74 3.79 6.13
C MET A 114 11.09 4.39 5.74
N ARG A 115 11.61 5.37 6.48
CA ARG A 115 12.94 5.95 6.22
C ARG A 115 14.04 4.92 6.42
N LYS A 116 13.87 3.99 7.37
CA LYS A 116 14.83 2.92 7.69
C LYS A 116 14.97 1.89 6.55
N VAL A 117 13.95 1.79 5.68
CA VAL A 117 13.94 0.88 4.52
C VAL A 117 14.02 1.60 3.17
N SER A 118 14.13 2.93 3.17
CA SER A 118 14.07 3.75 1.94
C SER A 118 15.02 3.32 0.82
N LYS A 119 16.22 2.82 1.17
CA LYS A 119 17.21 2.33 0.19
C LYS A 119 16.76 1.07 -0.58
N PHE A 120 15.79 0.33 -0.06
CA PHE A 120 15.28 -0.91 -0.67
C PHE A 120 14.03 -0.69 -1.53
N LEU A 121 13.35 0.45 -1.35
CA LEU A 121 12.03 0.70 -1.92
C LEU A 121 12.06 1.26 -3.35
N LYS A 122 13.23 1.31 -3.98
CA LYS A 122 13.40 2.00 -5.27
C LYS A 122 12.41 1.50 -6.33
N ARG A 123 12.02 0.22 -6.33
CA ARG A 123 11.06 -0.40 -7.29
C ARG A 123 9.65 -0.57 -6.73
N THR A 124 9.43 -0.13 -5.50
CA THR A 124 8.25 -0.48 -4.71
C THR A 124 7.17 0.57 -4.87
N ILE A 125 5.96 0.14 -5.17
CA ILE A 125 4.76 0.96 -5.01
C ILE A 125 4.17 0.62 -3.65
N ILE A 126 3.96 1.63 -2.81
CA ILE A 126 3.32 1.46 -1.51
C ILE A 126 1.84 1.82 -1.66
N ILE A 127 0.96 0.92 -1.25
CA ILE A 127 -0.47 1.17 -1.11
C ILE A 127 -0.76 1.34 0.38
N LEU A 128 -1.30 2.51 0.74
CA LEU A 128 -1.72 2.87 2.08
C LEU A 128 -3.23 2.60 2.20
N ASP A 129 -3.57 1.38 2.60
CA ASP A 129 -4.94 0.88 2.72
C ASP A 129 -5.49 1.14 4.13
N SER A 130 -5.84 2.40 4.39
CA SER A 130 -6.36 2.86 5.67
C SER A 130 -7.01 4.25 5.54
N CYS A 131 -7.95 4.56 6.43
CA CYS A 131 -8.65 5.83 6.46
C CYS A 131 -7.69 7.02 6.62
N ALA A 132 -7.86 8.03 5.77
CA ALA A 132 -7.18 9.33 5.80
C ALA A 132 -5.64 9.36 5.70
N ILE A 133 -4.92 8.25 5.86
CA ILE A 133 -3.45 8.24 5.85
C ILE A 133 -2.86 8.55 4.46
N GLY A 134 -3.65 8.37 3.39
CA GLY A 134 -3.28 8.66 2.02
C GLY A 134 -3.15 10.15 1.71
N GLU A 135 -3.66 11.05 2.57
CA GLU A 135 -3.59 12.49 2.32
C GLU A 135 -2.14 12.96 2.08
N LYS A 136 -1.90 13.72 1.00
CA LYS A 136 -0.60 14.27 0.61
C LYS A 136 0.46 13.18 0.44
N THR A 137 0.18 12.20 -0.42
CA THR A 137 1.10 11.09 -0.74
C THR A 137 2.49 11.58 -1.16
N GLU A 138 2.64 12.75 -1.79
CA GLU A 138 3.94 13.34 -2.15
C GLU A 138 4.90 13.48 -0.94
N SER A 139 4.38 13.89 0.22
CA SER A 139 5.17 14.01 1.45
C SER A 139 5.67 12.65 1.96
N PHE A 140 4.87 11.60 1.77
CA PHE A 140 5.21 10.24 2.14
C PHE A 140 6.19 9.61 1.14
N LEU A 141 6.02 9.87 -0.16
CA LEU A 141 6.94 9.47 -1.22
C LEU A 141 8.34 10.05 -0.95
N LYS A 142 8.43 11.33 -0.60
CA LYS A 142 9.70 11.99 -0.23
C LYS A 142 10.39 11.30 0.95
N ALA A 143 9.64 10.80 1.93
CA ALA A 143 10.18 10.13 3.11
C ALA A 143 10.59 8.67 2.83
N SER A 144 9.76 7.93 2.09
CA SER A 144 9.98 6.51 1.79
C SER A 144 10.97 6.27 0.65
N LYS A 145 11.11 7.22 -0.29
CA LYS A 145 11.87 7.05 -1.54
C LYS A 145 11.41 5.82 -2.35
N ALA A 146 10.13 5.47 -2.21
CA ALA A 146 9.48 4.45 -3.01
C ALA A 146 9.39 4.87 -4.50
N LEU A 147 9.04 3.94 -5.38
CA LEU A 147 8.71 4.23 -6.79
C LEU A 147 7.43 5.06 -6.91
N GLY A 148 6.43 4.68 -6.12
CA GLY A 148 5.13 5.33 -6.06
C GLY A 148 4.44 5.07 -4.73
N VAL A 149 3.49 5.93 -4.42
CA VAL A 149 2.62 5.82 -3.25
C VAL A 149 1.20 6.06 -3.71
N ILE A 150 0.30 5.19 -3.32
CA ILE A 150 -1.15 5.29 -3.52
C ILE A 150 -1.78 5.20 -2.14
N GLY A 151 -2.81 5.98 -1.85
CA GLY A 151 -3.50 5.90 -0.58
C GLY A 151 -4.85 6.59 -0.59
N PHE A 152 -5.60 6.37 0.48
CA PHE A 152 -6.95 6.91 0.64
C PHE A 152 -6.94 8.12 1.59
N SER A 153 -7.47 9.25 1.14
CA SER A 153 -7.49 10.51 1.90
C SER A 153 -8.79 10.73 2.68
N LYS A 154 -9.82 9.94 2.39
CA LYS A 154 -11.11 9.93 3.10
C LYS A 154 -11.21 8.73 4.04
N ASP A 155 -12.30 8.70 4.80
CA ASP A 155 -12.70 7.49 5.50
C ASP A 155 -13.17 6.47 4.44
N VAL A 156 -12.69 5.24 4.55
CA VAL A 156 -12.93 4.20 3.55
C VAL A 156 -13.61 3.01 4.20
N ASP A 157 -14.61 2.46 3.49
CA ASP A 157 -15.04 1.10 3.75
C ASP A 157 -13.97 0.14 3.21
N TRP A 158 -13.59 -0.84 4.03
CA TRP A 158 -12.52 -1.79 3.72
C TRP A 158 -12.87 -2.70 2.53
N ILE A 159 -14.17 -2.89 2.22
CA ILE A 159 -14.61 -3.63 1.04
C ILE A 159 -14.31 -2.80 -0.21
N ASP A 160 -14.70 -1.52 -0.21
CA ASP A 160 -14.51 -0.64 -1.36
C ASP A 160 -13.02 -0.41 -1.66
N SER A 161 -12.20 -0.23 -0.62
CA SER A 161 -10.75 -0.11 -0.79
C SER A 161 -10.14 -1.38 -1.36
N ALA A 162 -10.57 -2.56 -0.88
CA ALA A 162 -10.08 -3.84 -1.38
C ALA A 162 -10.52 -4.12 -2.83
N VAL A 163 -11.75 -3.76 -3.21
CA VAL A 163 -12.25 -3.87 -4.60
C VAL A 163 -11.42 -3.00 -5.53
N PHE A 164 -11.16 -1.75 -5.14
CA PHE A 164 -10.30 -0.86 -5.94
C PHE A 164 -8.87 -1.42 -6.07
N ILE A 165 -8.27 -1.88 -4.97
CA ILE A 165 -6.92 -2.45 -4.97
C ILE A 165 -6.85 -3.67 -5.87
N LEU A 166 -7.84 -4.56 -5.80
CA LEU A 166 -7.93 -5.73 -6.68
C LEU A 166 -7.97 -5.31 -8.16
N ALA A 167 -8.85 -4.37 -8.52
CA ALA A 167 -8.95 -3.87 -9.88
C ALA A 167 -7.61 -3.27 -10.37
N LEU A 168 -6.92 -2.52 -9.52
CA LEU A 168 -5.61 -1.95 -9.81
C LEU A 168 -4.55 -3.04 -10.03
N LEU A 169 -4.54 -4.08 -9.18
CA LEU A 169 -3.59 -5.19 -9.31
C LEU A 169 -3.80 -5.98 -10.60
N CYS A 170 -5.05 -6.26 -10.97
CA CYS A 170 -5.40 -6.89 -12.26
C CYS A 170 -4.92 -6.02 -13.43
N LYS A 171 -5.22 -4.71 -13.41
CA LYS A 171 -4.74 -3.75 -14.42
C LYS A 171 -3.22 -3.74 -14.55
N TYR A 172 -2.49 -3.73 -13.43
CA TYR A 172 -1.02 -3.82 -13.44
C TYR A 172 -0.52 -5.13 -14.03
N GLN A 173 -1.21 -6.25 -13.78
CA GLN A 173 -0.84 -7.55 -14.34
C GLN A 173 -1.11 -7.62 -15.84
N ASP A 174 -2.30 -7.23 -16.29
CA ASP A 174 -2.71 -7.22 -17.70
C ASP A 174 -1.81 -6.33 -18.56
N GLU A 175 -1.42 -5.18 -18.01
CA GLU A 175 -0.56 -4.23 -18.71
C GLU A 175 0.94 -4.52 -18.51
N GLY A 176 1.28 -5.64 -17.88
CA GLY A 176 2.65 -6.14 -17.76
C GLY A 176 3.57 -5.33 -16.85
N ALA A 177 3.02 -4.56 -15.90
CA ALA A 177 3.79 -3.69 -15.01
C ALA A 177 4.81 -4.49 -14.16
N PHE A 178 4.43 -5.68 -13.71
CA PHE A 178 5.30 -6.57 -12.92
C PHE A 178 6.47 -7.17 -13.72
N SER A 179 6.36 -7.19 -15.05
CA SER A 179 7.33 -7.78 -15.98
C SER A 179 8.31 -6.76 -16.57
N LEU A 180 8.19 -5.48 -16.19
CA LEU A 180 9.05 -4.41 -16.71
C LEU A 180 10.52 -4.66 -16.37
N LYS A 181 11.39 -4.75 -17.38
CA LYS A 181 12.83 -4.92 -17.17
C LYS A 181 13.46 -3.68 -16.53
N ARG A 182 13.03 -2.49 -16.97
CA ARG A 182 13.54 -1.21 -16.49
C ARG A 182 12.78 -0.74 -15.26
N PHE A 183 13.51 -0.09 -14.36
CA PHE A 183 12.90 0.71 -13.31
C PHE A 183 12.28 1.96 -13.95
N THR A 184 10.95 2.08 -13.93
CA THR A 184 10.26 3.25 -14.48
C THR A 184 8.94 3.53 -13.76
N PRO A 185 8.64 4.79 -13.41
CA PRO A 185 7.32 5.20 -12.91
C PRO A 185 6.27 5.29 -14.02
N VAL A 186 6.67 5.41 -15.29
CA VAL A 186 5.79 5.87 -16.37
C VAL A 186 4.59 4.95 -16.57
N LYS A 187 4.83 3.65 -16.74
CA LYS A 187 3.77 2.67 -17.01
C LYS A 187 2.84 2.48 -15.80
N PRO A 188 3.32 2.26 -14.56
CA PRO A 188 2.46 2.23 -13.38
C PRO A 188 1.63 3.51 -13.19
N LYS A 189 2.24 4.68 -13.39
CA LYS A 189 1.55 5.98 -13.30
C LYS A 189 0.45 6.12 -14.35
N GLN A 190 0.72 5.71 -15.59
CA GLN A 190 -0.28 5.74 -16.66
C GLN A 190 -1.48 4.86 -16.34
N ILE A 191 -1.25 3.66 -15.77
CA ILE A 191 -2.32 2.72 -15.44
C ILE A 191 -3.28 3.31 -14.40
N ILE A 192 -2.77 3.85 -13.29
CA ILE A 192 -3.64 4.47 -12.28
C ILE A 192 -4.32 5.74 -12.81
N ALA A 193 -3.64 6.54 -13.63
CA ALA A 193 -4.24 7.72 -14.27
C ALA A 193 -5.37 7.35 -15.25
N GLN A 194 -5.30 6.19 -15.91
CA GLN A 194 -6.40 5.68 -16.72
C GLN A 194 -7.59 5.22 -15.87
N MET A 195 -7.35 4.73 -14.65
CA MET A 195 -8.42 4.39 -13.71
C MET A 195 -9.09 5.65 -13.12
N GLU A 196 -8.41 6.80 -13.07
CA GLU A 196 -9.01 8.05 -12.57
C GLU A 196 -10.22 8.52 -13.42
N VAL A 197 -10.34 8.00 -14.65
CA VAL A 197 -11.44 8.30 -15.56
C VAL A 197 -12.33 7.08 -15.82
N GLY A 198 -13.56 7.32 -16.26
CA GLY A 198 -14.51 6.26 -16.61
C GLY A 198 -15.06 5.53 -15.37
N HIS A 199 -15.11 4.20 -15.44
CA HIS A 199 -15.82 3.35 -14.45
C HIS A 199 -15.27 3.45 -13.02
N TYR A 200 -13.97 3.74 -12.85
CA TYR A 200 -13.36 3.83 -11.53
C TYR A 200 -13.35 5.25 -10.96
N LYS A 201 -13.81 6.26 -11.71
CA LYS A 201 -13.84 7.66 -11.24
C LYS A 201 -14.57 7.80 -9.91
N LEU A 202 -15.68 7.06 -9.73
CA LEU A 202 -16.45 7.07 -8.48
C LEU A 202 -15.60 6.66 -7.28
N PHE A 203 -14.76 5.63 -7.41
CA PHE A 203 -13.83 5.21 -6.36
C PHE A 203 -12.80 6.31 -6.02
N PHE A 204 -12.29 7.04 -7.02
CA PHE A 204 -11.38 8.16 -6.78
C PHE A 204 -12.06 9.26 -5.96
N ASP A 205 -13.30 9.59 -6.31
CA ASP A 205 -14.07 10.62 -5.63
C ASP A 205 -14.48 10.17 -4.22
N GLU A 206 -15.00 8.96 -4.05
CA GLU A 206 -15.56 8.46 -2.77
C GLU A 206 -14.47 8.09 -1.76
N LEU A 207 -13.44 7.35 -2.19
CA LEU A 207 -12.34 6.94 -1.30
C LEU A 207 -11.26 8.01 -1.16
N GLY A 208 -11.33 9.08 -1.97
CA GLY A 208 -10.34 10.14 -1.99
C GLY A 208 -8.96 9.59 -2.37
N ILE A 209 -8.88 8.87 -3.49
CA ILE A 209 -7.66 8.19 -3.92
C ILE A 209 -6.62 9.23 -4.33
N GLU A 210 -5.53 9.29 -3.58
CA GLU A 210 -4.36 10.10 -3.89
C GLU A 210 -3.21 9.20 -4.34
N TYR A 211 -2.48 9.64 -5.37
CA TYR A 211 -1.28 8.92 -5.82
C TYR A 211 -0.15 9.87 -6.22
N CYS A 212 1.09 9.43 -5.99
CA CYS A 212 2.29 10.17 -6.36
C CYS A 212 3.39 9.19 -6.76
N PHE A 213 4.09 9.49 -7.86
CA PHE A 213 5.21 8.70 -8.37
C PHE A 213 6.45 9.58 -8.48
N VAL A 214 7.63 8.95 -8.44
CA VAL A 214 8.88 9.65 -8.74
C VAL A 214 8.82 10.28 -10.13
N LYS A 215 9.45 11.45 -10.27
CA LYS A 215 9.53 12.17 -11.55
C LYS A 215 10.46 11.46 -12.53
#